data_AF-A0A7Y5IDC2-F1
#
_entry.id   AF-A0A7Y5IDC2-F1
#
_cell.length_a   1.000
_cell.length_b   1.000
_cell.length_c   1.000
_cell.angle_alpha   90.00
_cell.angle_beta   90.00
_cell.angle_gamma   90.00
#
_symmetry.space_group_name_H-M   'P 1'
#
loop_
_entity.id
_entity.type
_entity.pdbx_description
1 polymer ?
#
loop_
_entity_poly.entity_id
_entity_poly.type
_entity_poly.pdbx_seq_one_letter_code
_entity_poly.pdbx_strand_id
1 'polypeptide(L)'
;MNLIEKNLYQQIHPLRLATDWISGFVACYLFWQQEVAGGIIIAFIPSLFVSLVLMRFVELEKVKNSAFGRYYKRTHKQILDTLRLAGFAVMAIGSYNQSLPAAAAGLLLIIGTWTIGIFQKK
;
A
#
# COMPACT_ATOMS: atom_id res chain seq x y z
N MET A 1 -0.29 -2.92 22.87
CA MET A 1 0.59 -2.39 21.79
C MET A 1 0.71 -0.87 21.92
N ASN A 2 1.89 -0.29 21.65
CA ASN A 2 2.03 1.17 21.58
C ASN A 2 1.47 1.71 20.23
N LEU A 3 1.32 3.03 20.11
CA LEU A 3 0.81 3.67 18.88
C LEU A 3 1.70 3.40 17.65
N ILE A 4 3.02 3.31 17.83
CA ILE A 4 3.98 3.06 16.76
C ILE A 4 3.79 1.66 16.17
N GLU A 5 3.69 0.64 17.02
CA GLU A 5 3.40 -0.74 16.65
C GLU A 5 2.01 -0.82 16.00
N LYS A 6 1.01 -0.11 16.54
CA LYS A 6 -0.33 -0.09 15.95
C LYS A 6 -0.30 0.47 14.53
N ASN A 7 0.44 1.58 14.33
CA ASN A 7 0.63 2.18 13.02
C ASN A 7 1.41 1.29 12.05
N LEU A 8 2.35 0.48 12.55
CA LEU A 8 3.10 -0.47 11.73
C LEU A 8 2.21 -1.64 11.28
N TYR A 9 1.54 -2.32 12.22
CA TYR A 9 0.82 -3.56 11.92
C TYR A 9 -0.53 -3.35 11.23
N GLN A 10 -1.13 -2.16 11.33
CA GLN A 10 -2.36 -1.89 10.58
C GLN A 10 -2.12 -1.89 9.07
N GLN A 11 -0.92 -1.51 8.62
CA GLN A 11 -0.61 -1.44 7.19
C GLN A 11 -0.67 -2.81 6.52
N ILE A 12 -0.33 -3.86 7.27
CA ILE A 12 -0.36 -5.24 6.79
C ILE A 12 -1.65 -5.99 7.12
N HIS A 13 -2.63 -5.32 7.71
CA HIS A 13 -3.92 -5.94 7.97
C HIS A 13 -4.57 -6.32 6.62
N PRO A 14 -5.12 -7.54 6.47
CA PRO A 14 -5.66 -8.01 5.18
C PRO A 14 -6.69 -7.05 4.57
N LEU A 15 -7.58 -6.50 5.42
CA LEU A 15 -8.56 -5.50 5.00
C LEU A 15 -7.90 -4.25 4.41
N ARG A 16 -6.85 -3.74 5.07
CA ARG A 16 -6.13 -2.54 4.63
C ARG A 16 -5.44 -2.79 3.30
N LEU A 17 -4.74 -3.92 3.17
CA LEU A 17 -4.08 -4.30 1.92
C LEU A 17 -5.07 -4.46 0.77
N ALA A 18 -6.20 -5.15 1.01
CA ALA A 18 -7.24 -5.31 0.00
C ALA A 18 -7.79 -3.94 -0.45
N THR A 19 -8.09 -3.06 0.50
CA THR A 19 -8.55 -1.70 0.19
C THR A 19 -7.50 -0.92 -0.60
N ASP A 20 -6.24 -0.93 -0.20
CA ASP A 20 -5.16 -0.18 -0.87
C ASP A 20 -4.95 -0.68 -2.31
N TRP A 21 -4.96 -2.00 -2.53
CA TRP A 21 -4.84 -2.57 -3.88
C TRP A 21 -6.04 -2.27 -4.77
N ILE A 22 -7.26 -2.54 -4.29
CA ILE A 22 -8.49 -2.30 -5.06
C ILE A 22 -8.61 -0.82 -5.39
N SER A 23 -8.46 0.04 -4.38
CA SER A 23 -8.57 1.49 -4.57
C SER A 23 -7.47 2.02 -5.47
N GLY A 24 -6.23 1.50 -5.36
CA GLY A 24 -5.13 1.86 -6.25
C GLY A 24 -5.42 1.53 -7.72
N PHE A 25 -5.96 0.34 -8.01
CA PHE A 25 -6.33 -0.04 -9.38
C PHE A 25 -7.51 0.77 -9.92
N VAL A 26 -8.55 0.99 -9.10
CA VAL A 26 -9.70 1.83 -9.50
C VAL A 26 -9.26 3.27 -9.74
N ALA A 27 -8.37 3.82 -8.90
CA ALA A 27 -7.79 5.13 -9.12
C ALA A 27 -6.98 5.20 -10.43
N CYS A 28 -6.17 4.19 -10.74
CA CYS A 28 -5.46 4.10 -12.02
C CYS A 28 -6.42 4.08 -13.21
N TYR A 29 -7.54 3.34 -13.12
CA TYR A 29 -8.58 3.38 -14.14
C TYR A 29 -9.19 4.78 -14.30
N LEU A 30 -9.48 5.48 -13.21
CA LEU A 30 -9.98 6.87 -13.28
C LEU A 30 -8.94 7.82 -13.89
N PHE A 31 -7.66 7.67 -13.53
CA PHE A 31 -6.59 8.44 -14.16
C PHE A 31 -6.47 8.17 -15.66
N TRP A 32 -6.65 6.92 -16.09
CA TRP A 32 -6.70 6.56 -17.50
C TRP A 32 -7.81 7.32 -18.25
N GLN A 33 -8.98 7.43 -17.62
CA GLN A 33 -10.12 8.19 -18.11
C GLN A 33 -9.99 9.72 -17.93
N GLN A 34 -8.83 10.22 -17.47
CA GLN A 34 -8.57 11.63 -17.18
C GLN A 34 -9.41 12.23 -16.03
N GLU A 35 -10.04 11.37 -15.22
CA GLU A 35 -10.85 11.76 -14.06
C GLU A 35 -9.95 11.94 -12.81
N VAL A 36 -9.11 12.99 -12.83
CA VAL A 36 -8.06 13.20 -11.83
C VAL A 36 -8.61 13.33 -10.41
N ALA A 37 -9.67 14.12 -10.23
CA ALA A 37 -10.27 14.35 -8.91
C ALA A 37 -10.83 13.04 -8.32
N GLY A 38 -11.58 12.28 -9.12
CA GLY A 38 -12.10 10.97 -8.73
C GLY A 38 -10.97 9.98 -8.40
N GLY A 39 -9.93 9.94 -9.23
CA GLY A 39 -8.75 9.11 -9.01
C GLY A 39 -8.05 9.41 -7.68
N ILE A 40 -7.85 10.69 -7.34
CA ILE A 40 -7.27 11.11 -6.06
C ILE A 40 -8.18 10.70 -4.90
N ILE A 41 -9.49 10.97 -4.98
CA ILE A 41 -10.44 10.62 -3.93
C ILE A 41 -10.39 9.12 -3.64
N ILE A 42 -10.48 8.29 -4.69
CA ILE A 42 -10.44 6.84 -4.54
C ILE A 42 -9.07 6.36 -4.06
N ALA A 43 -7.97 6.96 -4.49
CA ALA A 43 -6.63 6.56 -4.05
C ALA A 43 -6.43 6.71 -2.53
N PHE A 44 -7.00 7.75 -1.91
CA PHE A 44 -6.69 8.10 -0.51
C PHE A 44 -7.84 7.85 0.47
N ILE A 45 -9.08 8.20 0.12
CA ILE A 45 -10.20 8.22 1.10
C ILE A 45 -10.54 6.82 1.65
N PRO A 46 -10.76 5.77 0.82
CA PRO A 46 -11.06 4.43 1.31
C PRO A 46 -9.96 3.91 2.22
N SER A 47 -8.72 4.13 1.82
CA SER A 47 -7.52 3.79 2.57
C SER A 47 -7.56 4.46 3.94
N LEU A 48 -7.57 5.81 4.00
CA LEU A 48 -7.61 6.58 5.24
C LEU A 48 -8.74 6.14 6.18
N PHE A 49 -9.94 5.90 5.64
CA PHE A 49 -11.08 5.42 6.40
C PHE A 49 -10.79 4.06 7.07
N VAL A 50 -10.27 3.09 6.31
CA VAL A 50 -9.91 1.77 6.86
C VAL A 50 -8.82 1.88 7.92
N SER A 51 -7.82 2.76 7.74
CA SER A 51 -6.80 2.98 8.79
C SER A 51 -7.40 3.54 10.07
N LEU A 52 -8.29 4.54 9.99
CA LEU A 52 -8.98 5.06 11.16
C LEU A 52 -9.80 3.97 11.89
N VAL A 53 -10.51 3.14 11.14
CA VAL A 53 -11.29 2.02 11.69
C VAL A 53 -10.37 1.01 12.38
N LEU A 54 -9.28 0.59 11.74
CA LEU A 54 -8.33 -0.37 12.31
C LEU A 54 -7.61 0.19 13.54
N MET A 55 -7.19 1.46 13.51
CA MET A 55 -6.55 2.12 14.65
C MET A 55 -7.49 2.26 15.84
N ARG A 56 -8.79 2.42 15.63
CA ARG A 56 -9.74 2.63 16.73
C ARG A 56 -10.34 1.34 17.26
N PHE A 57 -10.68 0.40 16.40
CA PHE A 57 -11.56 -0.72 16.76
C PHE A 57 -10.93 -2.11 16.67
N VAL A 58 -9.78 -2.26 16.02
CA VAL A 58 -9.20 -3.60 15.80
C VAL A 58 -7.99 -3.87 16.70
N GLU A 59 -7.98 -5.07 17.29
CA GLU A 59 -6.85 -5.61 18.01
C GLU A 59 -5.86 -6.28 17.04
N LEU A 60 -4.69 -5.68 16.91
CA LEU A 60 -3.69 -6.09 15.92
C LEU A 60 -2.72 -7.17 16.44
N GLU A 61 -2.93 -7.71 17.64
CA GLU A 61 -2.04 -8.73 18.21
C GLU A 61 -1.97 -9.99 17.34
N LYS A 62 -3.10 -10.42 16.78
CA LYS A 62 -3.15 -11.55 15.82
C LYS A 62 -2.29 -11.28 14.59
N VAL A 63 -2.33 -10.06 14.07
CA VAL A 63 -1.53 -9.64 12.90
C VAL A 63 -0.05 -9.61 13.24
N LYS A 64 0.31 -9.03 14.39
CA LYS A 64 1.69 -8.99 14.93
C LYS A 64 2.29 -10.38 15.09
N ASN A 65 1.51 -11.34 15.59
CA ASN A 65 1.95 -12.70 15.87
C ASN A 65 1.89 -13.63 14.64
N SER A 66 1.43 -13.14 13.49
CA SER A 66 1.43 -13.91 12.24
C SER A 66 2.83 -14.04 11.62
N ALA A 67 3.01 -15.01 10.71
CA ALA A 67 4.25 -15.13 9.95
C ALA A 67 4.54 -13.87 9.12
N PHE A 68 3.50 -13.28 8.55
CA PHE A 68 3.62 -12.04 7.78
C PHE A 68 3.95 -10.83 8.67
N GLY A 69 3.38 -10.75 9.87
CA GLY A 69 3.73 -9.74 10.88
C GLY A 69 5.20 -9.79 11.30
N ARG A 70 5.72 -10.99 11.57
CA ARG A 70 7.16 -11.18 11.86
C ARG A 70 8.04 -10.81 10.66
N TYR A 71 7.64 -11.23 9.46
CA TYR A 71 8.34 -10.87 8.22
C TYR A 71 8.41 -9.35 8.05
N TYR A 72 7.26 -8.68 8.12
CA TYR A 72 7.14 -7.25 7.91
C TYR A 72 7.93 -6.48 8.96
N LYS A 73 7.84 -6.83 10.25
CA LYS A 73 8.63 -6.18 11.30
C LYS A 73 10.15 -6.27 11.03
N ARG A 74 10.63 -7.43 10.55
CA ARG A 74 12.06 -7.65 10.25
C ARG A 74 12.53 -6.82 9.06
N THR A 75 11.70 -6.69 8.04
CA THR A 75 12.11 -6.15 6.73
C THR A 75 11.73 -4.69 6.54
N HIS A 76 10.81 -4.19 7.38
CA HIS A 76 10.30 -2.83 7.29
C HIS A 76 11.42 -1.81 7.51
N LYS A 77 11.49 -0.86 6.57
CA LYS A 77 12.28 0.35 6.65
C LYS A 77 11.39 1.47 6.13
N GLN A 78 11.44 2.65 6.76
CA GLN A 78 10.63 3.81 6.33
C GLN A 78 10.81 4.14 4.84
N ILE A 79 12.02 3.94 4.30
CA ILE A 79 12.29 4.12 2.87
C ILE A 79 11.41 3.24 1.96
N LEU A 80 10.99 2.04 2.40
CA LEU A 80 10.14 1.16 1.61
C LEU A 80 8.72 1.73 1.47
N ASP A 81 8.22 2.43 2.48
CA ASP A 81 6.90 3.08 2.41
C ASP A 81 6.94 4.24 1.40
N THR A 82 8.02 5.03 1.42
CA THR A 82 8.26 6.10 0.43
C THR A 82 8.37 5.53 -0.98
N LEU A 83 9.07 4.40 -1.15
CA LEU A 83 9.17 3.74 -2.45
C LEU A 83 7.82 3.22 -2.93
N ARG A 84 6.96 2.67 -2.06
CA ARG A 84 5.60 2.28 -2.46
C ARG A 84 4.78 3.46 -2.96
N LEU A 85 4.87 4.60 -2.27
CA LEU A 85 4.19 5.82 -2.69
C LEU A 85 4.74 6.33 -4.04
N ALA A 86 6.06 6.32 -4.22
CA ALA A 86 6.69 6.68 -5.49
C ALA A 86 6.27 5.72 -6.62
N GLY A 87 6.22 4.41 -6.35
CA GLY A 87 5.72 3.40 -7.28
C GLY A 87 4.27 3.67 -7.68
N PHE A 88 3.41 4.02 -6.72
CA PHE A 88 2.03 4.41 -7.02
C PHE A 88 1.95 5.70 -7.84
N ALA A 89 2.79 6.70 -7.56
CA ALA A 89 2.85 7.91 -8.37
C ALA A 89 3.25 7.61 -9.82
N VAL A 90 4.24 6.73 -10.04
CA VAL A 90 4.61 6.25 -11.37
C VAL A 90 3.44 5.50 -12.03
N MET A 91 2.72 4.66 -11.29
CA MET A 91 1.51 3.99 -11.79
C MET A 91 0.44 4.99 -12.24
N ALA A 92 0.17 5.99 -11.42
CA ALA A 92 -0.84 7.02 -11.68
C ALA A 92 -0.46 7.88 -12.89
N ILE A 93 0.78 8.36 -12.97
CA ILE A 93 1.29 9.13 -14.10
C ILE A 93 1.28 8.28 -15.38
N GLY A 94 1.70 7.02 -15.29
CA GLY A 94 1.65 6.09 -16.42
C GLY A 94 0.21 5.89 -16.92
N SER A 95 -0.74 5.71 -15.99
CA SER A 95 -2.15 5.54 -16.32
C SER A 95 -2.75 6.80 -16.93
N TYR A 96 -2.45 7.98 -16.38
CA TYR A 96 -2.87 9.27 -16.94
C TYR A 96 -2.36 9.48 -18.38
N ASN A 97 -1.13 9.09 -18.66
CA ASN A 97 -0.55 9.16 -20.01
C ASN A 97 -0.90 7.95 -20.89
N GLN A 98 -1.84 7.10 -20.47
CA GLN A 98 -2.27 5.89 -21.19
C GLN A 98 -1.11 4.95 -21.56
N SER A 99 -0.05 4.98 -20.76
CA SER A 99 1.17 4.19 -20.93
C SER A 99 1.13 2.99 -19.99
N LEU A 100 0.64 1.86 -20.51
CA LEU A 100 0.65 0.60 -19.79
C LEU A 100 2.07 0.17 -19.33
N PRO A 101 3.16 0.38 -20.11
CA PRO A 101 4.51 0.07 -19.64
C PRO A 101 4.93 0.91 -18.43
N ALA A 102 4.62 2.21 -18.42
CA ALA A 102 4.92 3.08 -17.29
C ALA A 102 4.10 2.68 -16.05
N ALA A 103 2.81 2.36 -16.25
CA ALA A 103 1.96 1.86 -15.18
C ALA A 103 2.51 0.52 -14.61
N ALA A 104 2.93 -0.39 -15.47
CA ALA A 104 3.53 -1.66 -15.06
C ALA A 104 4.85 -1.47 -14.30
N ALA A 105 5.69 -0.52 -14.71
CA ALA A 105 6.94 -0.21 -14.02
C ALA A 105 6.69 0.25 -12.57
N GLY A 106 5.70 1.12 -12.35
CA GLY A 106 5.30 1.54 -11.01
C GLY A 106 4.77 0.36 -10.16
N LEU A 107 3.97 -0.53 -10.76
CA LEU A 107 3.48 -1.73 -10.09
C LEU A 107 4.61 -2.67 -9.66
N LEU A 108 5.57 -2.92 -10.56
CA LEU A 108 6.74 -3.74 -10.27
C LEU A 108 7.58 -3.15 -9.14
N LEU A 109 7.70 -1.82 -9.06
CA LEU A 109 8.38 -1.14 -7.96
C LEU A 109 7.67 -1.44 -6.63
N ILE A 110 6.33 -1.27 -6.57
CA ILE A 110 5.54 -1.58 -5.36
C ILE A 110 5.74 -3.05 -4.95
N ILE A 111 5.59 -4.00 -5.89
CA ILE A 111 5.76 -5.43 -5.61
C ILE A 111 7.19 -5.72 -5.11
N GLY A 112 8.21 -5.12 -5.72
CA GLY A 112 9.61 -5.25 -5.30
C GLY A 112 9.84 -4.84 -3.85
N THR A 113 9.18 -3.77 -3.37
CA THR A 113 9.29 -3.35 -1.97
C THR A 113 8.68 -4.35 -0.99
N TRP A 114 7.65 -5.10 -1.40
CA TRP A 114 7.02 -6.13 -0.57
C TRP A 114 7.84 -7.42 -0.53
N THR A 115 8.62 -7.69 -1.58
CA THR A 115 9.39 -8.93 -1.72
C THR A 115 10.85 -8.80 -1.34
N ILE A 116 11.37 -7.57 -1.12
CA ILE A 116 12.78 -7.31 -0.81
C ILE A 116 13.33 -8.15 0.36
N GLY A 117 12.49 -8.44 1.34
CA GLY A 117 12.84 -9.23 2.51
C GLY A 117 12.97 -10.74 2.28
N ILE A 118 12.56 -11.24 1.13
CA ILE A 118 12.74 -12.65 0.72
C ILE A 118 14.22 -12.93 0.47
N PHE A 119 14.94 -11.95 -0.08
CA PHE A 119 16.37 -12.06 -0.42
C PHE A 119 17.29 -11.64 0.73
N GLN A 120 16.75 -11.10 1.82
CA GLN A 120 17.53 -10.73 3.01
C GLN A 120 17.73 -11.97 3.89
N LYS A 121 18.99 -12.36 4.11
CA LYS A 121 19.37 -13.39 5.07
C LYS A 121 18.76 -13.07 6.44
N LYS A 122 18.32 -14.13 7.15
CA LYS A 122 17.69 -14.04 8.47
C LYS A 122 18.62 -13.44 9.51
#